data_AF-A0A955KAP7-F1
#
_entry.id   AF-A0A955KAP7-F1
#
_cell.length_a   1.000
_cell.length_b   1.000
_cell.length_c   1.000
_cell.angle_alpha   90.00
_cell.angle_beta   90.00
_cell.angle_gamma   90.00
#
_symmetry.space_group_name_H-M   'P 1'
#
loop_
_entity.id
_entity.type
_entity.pdbx_description
1 polymer ?
#
loop_
_entity_poly.entity_id
_entity_poly.type
_entity_poly.pdbx_seq_one_letter_code
_entity_poly.pdbx_strand_id
1 'polypeptide(L)'
;MNTCKLKLAGWLFVFSIFLIPQASEAYFTTDQTATRLTANNILFTVTYSFGFAERDVLMPIFATRAESSDSDTLMGYEIQDDKATTALGTSAGLVLTKHPAVAIEDGKYYRVPAGEAASFTLVTLMSVTDEELDSNPDLSLLVTHLPFTMIDEGVEIPAKLNPSELQYYHTPEIDL
;
A
#
# COMPACT_ATOMS: atom_id res chain seq x y z
N MET A 1 53.86 22.06 -55.69
CA MET A 1 52.47 22.29 -55.25
C MET A 1 51.86 20.95 -54.88
N ASN A 2 51.93 20.57 -53.60
CA ASN A 2 51.34 19.35 -53.06
C ASN A 2 50.31 19.78 -52.02
N THR A 3 49.04 19.51 -52.29
CA THR A 3 47.91 19.82 -51.41
C THR A 3 47.79 18.75 -50.34
N CYS A 4 48.10 19.12 -49.10
CA CYS A 4 47.98 18.25 -47.93
C CYS A 4 46.50 18.14 -47.55
N LYS A 5 45.92 16.94 -47.67
CA LYS A 5 44.53 16.64 -47.29
C LYS A 5 44.43 16.32 -45.80
N LEU A 6 43.58 17.09 -45.13
CA LEU A 6 43.12 16.95 -43.76
C LEU A 6 42.28 15.65 -43.61
N LYS A 7 42.58 14.82 -42.60
CA LYS A 7 41.66 13.77 -42.11
C LYS A 7 41.40 14.03 -40.63
N LEU A 8 40.33 14.76 -40.33
CA LEU A 8 39.72 14.77 -38.99
C LEU A 8 39.05 13.41 -38.79
N ALA A 9 39.63 12.57 -37.94
CA ALA A 9 38.96 11.37 -37.43
C ALA A 9 37.95 11.83 -36.37
N GLY A 10 36.68 11.90 -36.76
CA GLY A 10 35.56 12.13 -35.85
C GLY A 10 35.39 10.94 -34.92
N TRP A 11 35.76 11.13 -33.65
CA TRP A 11 35.50 10.18 -32.58
C TRP A 11 34.05 10.35 -32.15
N LEU A 12 33.16 9.56 -32.76
CA LEU A 12 31.75 9.49 -32.36
C LEU A 12 31.70 8.72 -31.03
N PHE A 13 31.80 9.45 -29.92
CA PHE A 13 31.58 8.90 -28.58
C PHE A 13 30.09 8.62 -28.45
N VAL A 14 29.67 7.39 -28.79
CA VAL A 14 28.32 6.89 -28.54
C VAL A 14 28.17 6.81 -27.02
N PHE A 15 27.51 7.81 -26.46
CA PHE A 15 27.03 7.81 -25.09
C PHE A 15 25.91 6.75 -25.04
N SER A 16 26.29 5.48 -24.85
CA SER A 16 25.36 4.43 -24.43
C SER A 16 24.84 4.84 -23.06
N ILE A 17 23.74 5.59 -23.07
CA ILE A 17 22.87 5.74 -21.91
C ILE A 17 22.39 4.32 -21.63
N PHE A 18 23.11 3.64 -20.74
CA PHE A 18 22.56 2.51 -20.00
C PHE A 18 21.34 3.10 -19.29
N LEU A 19 20.17 2.91 -19.90
CA LEU A 19 18.90 2.88 -19.19
C LEU A 19 19.00 1.68 -18.27
N ILE A 20 19.70 1.86 -17.14
CA ILE A 20 19.59 0.94 -16.03
C ILE A 20 18.11 1.03 -15.64
N PRO A 21 17.31 -0.05 -15.79
CA PRO A 21 15.96 -0.05 -15.27
C PRO A 21 16.07 0.32 -13.79
N GLN A 22 15.43 1.44 -13.44
CA GLN A 22 15.47 1.98 -12.09
C GLN A 22 14.93 0.94 -11.12
N ALA A 23 15.52 0.98 -9.92
CA ALA A 23 15.28 0.08 -8.81
C ALA A 23 13.83 -0.40 -8.73
N SER A 24 13.71 -1.72 -8.53
CA SER A 24 12.56 -2.39 -7.90
C SER A 24 11.83 -1.41 -6.98
N GLU A 25 10.61 -0.98 -7.35
CA GLU A 25 9.76 -0.17 -6.47
C GLU A 25 9.29 -1.04 -5.31
N ALA A 26 10.17 -1.16 -4.32
CA ALA A 26 9.92 -1.84 -3.07
C ALA A 26 9.05 -0.91 -2.23
N TYR A 27 7.76 -1.22 -2.17
CA TYR A 27 6.86 -0.95 -1.03
C TYR A 27 7.04 0.43 -0.38
N PHE A 28 6.29 1.40 -0.88
CA PHE A 28 6.15 2.68 -0.19
C PHE A 28 4.69 2.98 0.04
N THR A 29 4.37 3.33 1.27
CA THR A 29 3.18 4.13 1.55
C THR A 29 3.39 5.51 0.94
N THR A 30 2.33 6.05 0.36
CA THR A 30 2.40 7.27 -0.47
C THR A 30 1.58 8.40 0.12
N ASP A 31 0.50 8.09 0.83
CA ASP A 31 -0.39 9.06 1.45
C ASP A 31 -1.15 8.39 2.59
N GLN A 32 -1.33 9.10 3.70
CA GLN A 32 -2.16 8.66 4.82
C GLN A 32 -3.01 9.83 5.30
N THR A 33 -4.31 9.61 5.47
CA THR A 33 -5.23 10.66 5.92
C THR A 33 -6.18 10.15 6.99
N ALA A 34 -6.56 11.06 7.88
CA ALA A 34 -7.68 10.90 8.80
C ALA A 34 -8.59 12.11 8.58
N THR A 35 -9.85 11.87 8.23
CA THR A 35 -10.82 12.92 7.90
C THR A 35 -12.09 12.73 8.72
N ARG A 36 -12.42 13.73 9.53
CA ARG A 36 -13.71 13.79 10.24
C ARG A 36 -14.82 14.06 9.24
N LEU A 37 -15.73 13.10 9.06
CA LEU A 37 -16.90 13.24 8.18
C LEU A 37 -18.07 13.90 8.92
N THR A 38 -18.29 13.49 10.18
CA THR A 38 -19.27 14.07 11.09
C THR A 38 -18.70 14.11 12.52
N ALA A 39 -19.48 14.57 13.49
CA ALA A 39 -19.06 14.54 14.89
C ALA A 39 -18.58 13.15 15.36
N ASN A 40 -19.20 12.09 14.82
CA ASN A 40 -19.07 10.71 15.28
C ASN A 40 -18.47 9.76 14.23
N ASN A 41 -18.18 10.25 13.01
CA ASN A 41 -17.69 9.42 11.92
C ASN A 41 -16.37 9.93 11.39
N ILE A 42 -15.39 9.04 11.28
CA ILE A 42 -14.06 9.31 10.74
C ILE A 42 -13.81 8.40 9.55
N LEU A 43 -13.21 8.96 8.50
CA LEU A 43 -12.65 8.23 7.38
C LEU A 43 -11.12 8.20 7.50
N PHE A 44 -10.56 7.02 7.62
CA PHE A 44 -9.12 6.79 7.54
C PHE A 44 -8.77 6.25 6.16
N THR A 45 -7.66 6.74 5.58
CA THR A 45 -7.12 6.19 4.34
C THR A 45 -5.62 5.96 4.45
N VAL A 46 -5.14 4.82 3.95
CA VAL A 46 -3.71 4.53 3.80
C VAL A 46 -3.46 4.04 2.38
N THR A 47 -2.74 4.82 1.60
CA THR A 47 -2.39 4.49 0.21
C THR A 47 -0.97 3.96 0.12
N TYR A 48 -0.80 2.87 -0.63
CA TYR A 48 0.49 2.22 -0.86
C TYR A 48 0.57 1.62 -2.27
N SER A 49 1.78 1.42 -2.77
CA SER A 49 2.03 0.78 -4.07
C SER A 49 2.62 -0.61 -3.88
N PHE A 50 2.18 -1.57 -4.70
CA PHE A 50 2.62 -2.96 -4.59
C PHE A 50 2.66 -3.65 -5.96
N GLY A 51 3.70 -4.45 -6.20
CA GLY A 51 3.93 -5.21 -7.43
C GLY A 51 5.28 -5.91 -7.43
N PHE A 52 5.50 -6.81 -8.39
CA PHE A 52 6.78 -7.49 -8.59
C PHE A 52 7.12 -7.56 -10.08
N ALA A 53 8.42 -7.53 -10.40
CA ALA A 53 8.88 -7.55 -11.78
C ALA A 53 8.61 -8.89 -12.49
N GLU A 54 8.74 -10.01 -11.78
CA GLU A 54 8.76 -11.36 -12.39
C GLU A 54 7.58 -12.25 -11.94
N ARG A 55 6.70 -11.74 -11.06
CA ARG A 55 5.63 -12.54 -10.46
C ARG A 55 4.33 -11.77 -10.41
N ASP A 56 3.24 -12.48 -10.67
CA ASP A 56 1.91 -11.97 -10.36
C ASP A 56 1.72 -11.95 -8.85
N VAL A 57 0.85 -11.05 -8.37
CA VAL A 57 0.53 -10.89 -6.95
C VAL A 57 -0.96 -10.87 -6.74
N LEU A 58 -1.41 -11.55 -5.70
CA LEU A 58 -2.75 -11.42 -5.14
C LEU A 58 -2.70 -10.55 -3.89
N MET A 59 -3.44 -9.44 -3.91
CA MET A 59 -3.61 -8.51 -2.80
C MET A 59 -5.03 -8.64 -2.22
N PRO A 60 -5.20 -8.68 -0.89
CA PRO A 60 -6.52 -8.81 -0.29
C PRO A 60 -7.41 -7.59 -0.56
N ILE A 61 -8.69 -7.82 -0.85
CA ILE A 61 -9.71 -6.76 -1.00
C ILE A 61 -10.24 -6.33 0.37
N PHE A 62 -10.41 -7.26 1.30
CA PHE A 62 -11.07 -6.99 2.58
C PHE A 62 -10.07 -6.70 3.68
N ALA A 63 -10.48 -5.84 4.62
CA ALA A 63 -9.69 -5.50 5.79
C ALA A 63 -10.50 -5.68 7.08
N THR A 64 -9.84 -6.08 8.16
CA THR A 64 -10.44 -6.31 9.47
C THR A 64 -9.72 -5.53 10.56
N ARG A 65 -10.49 -5.09 11.56
CA ARG A 65 -9.96 -4.50 12.80
C ARG A 65 -9.47 -5.62 13.73
N ALA A 66 -8.34 -5.41 14.40
CA ALA A 66 -7.66 -6.28 15.38
C ALA A 66 -6.80 -7.43 14.82
N GLU A 67 -5.77 -7.83 15.58
CA GLU A 67 -4.74 -8.84 15.25
C GLU A 67 -5.25 -10.28 15.02
N SER A 68 -6.51 -10.58 15.34
CA SER A 68 -6.99 -11.96 15.46
C SER A 68 -7.45 -12.59 14.15
N SER A 69 -6.68 -12.43 13.08
CA SER A 69 -6.78 -13.41 12.03
C SER A 69 -5.39 -13.91 11.68
N ASP A 70 -5.10 -15.15 12.08
CA ASP A 70 -4.19 -16.07 11.38
C ASP A 70 -4.59 -16.26 9.89
N SER A 71 -5.51 -15.45 9.39
CA SER A 71 -5.91 -15.42 8.01
C SER A 71 -4.91 -14.58 7.24
N ASP A 72 -4.00 -15.27 6.56
CA ASP A 72 -3.12 -14.72 5.52
C ASP A 72 -3.91 -14.16 4.30
N THR A 73 -5.22 -13.90 4.44
CA THR A 73 -6.13 -13.52 3.34
C THR A 73 -6.81 -12.16 3.54
N LEU A 74 -6.60 -11.51 4.69
CA LEU A 74 -7.22 -10.22 5.02
C LEU A 74 -6.17 -9.21 5.45
N MET A 75 -6.35 -7.95 5.08
CA MET A 75 -5.56 -6.87 5.65
C MET A 75 -5.99 -6.60 7.10
N GLY A 76 -5.04 -6.50 8.02
CA GLY A 76 -5.30 -6.19 9.43
C GLY A 76 -4.96 -4.73 9.75
N TYR A 77 -5.80 -4.09 10.55
CA TYR A 77 -5.55 -2.76 11.09
C TYR A 77 -6.01 -2.64 12.54
N GLU A 78 -5.50 -1.63 13.22
CA GLU A 78 -5.91 -1.22 14.56
C GLU A 78 -6.28 0.26 14.55
N ILE A 79 -7.22 0.61 15.43
CA ILE A 79 -7.46 2.00 15.79
C ILE A 79 -6.74 2.24 17.11
N GLN A 80 -6.01 3.35 17.18
CA GLN A 80 -5.28 3.78 18.35
C GLN A 80 -5.89 5.05 18.93
N ASP A 81 -5.85 5.16 20.26
CA ASP A 81 -6.13 6.36 21.06
C ASP A 81 -4.87 6.64 21.88
N ASP A 82 -4.26 7.82 21.74
CA ASP A 82 -2.95 8.14 22.33
C ASP A 82 -1.88 7.06 22.06
N LYS A 83 -1.87 6.49 20.85
CA LYS A 83 -0.96 5.40 20.38
C LYS A 83 -1.16 4.04 21.05
N ALA A 84 -2.18 3.90 21.90
CA ALA A 84 -2.59 2.62 22.44
C ALA A 84 -3.77 2.06 21.63
N THR A 85 -3.73 0.78 21.29
CA THR A 85 -4.85 0.11 20.62
C THR A 85 -6.14 0.28 21.44
N THR A 86 -7.19 0.75 20.79
CA THR A 86 -8.49 1.02 21.43
C THR A 86 -9.59 0.15 20.84
N ALA A 87 -10.58 -0.18 21.68
CA ALA A 87 -11.80 -0.86 21.27
C ALA A 87 -12.96 0.12 20.96
N LEU A 88 -12.72 1.43 21.08
CA LEU A 88 -13.74 2.47 20.88
C LEU A 88 -14.39 2.36 19.50
N GLY A 89 -15.70 2.56 19.44
CA GLY A 89 -16.48 2.60 18.22
C GLY A 89 -16.47 1.29 17.41
N THR A 90 -17.07 1.36 16.23
CA THR A 90 -17.08 0.27 15.25
C THR A 90 -16.44 0.74 13.95
N SER A 91 -15.85 -0.18 13.19
CA SER A 91 -15.24 0.17 11.90
C SER A 91 -15.43 -0.91 10.85
N ALA A 92 -15.42 -0.49 9.59
CA ALA A 92 -15.38 -1.36 8.43
C ALA A 92 -14.29 -0.88 7.47
N GLY A 93 -13.46 -1.81 6.99
CA GLY A 93 -12.33 -1.53 6.12
C GLY A 93 -12.41 -2.27 4.79
N LEU A 94 -12.00 -1.61 3.71
CA LEU A 94 -11.90 -2.18 2.38
C LEU A 94 -10.67 -1.62 1.68
N VAL A 95 -9.96 -2.47 0.95
CA VAL A 95 -8.88 -2.06 0.05
C VAL A 95 -9.47 -1.78 -1.32
N LEU A 96 -9.11 -0.64 -1.89
CA LEU A 96 -9.55 -0.20 -3.21
C LEU A 96 -8.35 0.02 -4.12
N THR A 97 -8.53 -0.24 -5.41
CA THR A 97 -7.59 0.19 -6.45
C THR A 97 -8.34 0.71 -7.66
N LYS A 98 -7.69 1.62 -8.39
CA LYS A 98 -8.16 2.14 -9.70
C LYS A 98 -7.26 1.68 -10.85
N HIS A 99 -6.29 0.81 -10.57
CA HIS A 99 -5.29 0.42 -11.57
C HIS A 99 -5.94 -0.45 -12.66
N PRO A 100 -5.85 -0.06 -13.95
CA PRO A 100 -6.62 -0.70 -15.02
C PRO A 100 -6.17 -2.13 -15.35
N ALA A 101 -4.91 -2.47 -15.06
CA ALA A 101 -4.37 -3.82 -15.29
C ALA A 101 -4.73 -4.80 -14.16
N VAL A 102 -5.36 -4.33 -13.08
CA VAL A 102 -5.68 -5.19 -11.93
C VAL A 102 -7.06 -5.83 -12.13
N ALA A 103 -7.10 -7.15 -12.01
CA ALA A 103 -8.33 -7.93 -12.07
C ALA A 103 -8.78 -8.34 -10.66
N ILE A 104 -10.08 -8.60 -10.48
CA ILE A 104 -10.58 -9.24 -9.26
C ILE A 104 -10.57 -10.76 -9.46
N GLU A 105 -9.93 -11.47 -8.53
CA GLU A 105 -9.82 -12.93 -8.50
C GLU A 105 -10.62 -13.49 -7.32
N ASP A 106 -11.52 -14.44 -7.61
CA ASP A 106 -12.43 -15.09 -6.66
C ASP A 106 -13.29 -14.16 -5.78
N GLY A 107 -13.44 -12.89 -6.17
CA GLY A 107 -14.14 -11.87 -5.39
C GLY A 107 -13.44 -11.50 -4.08
N LYS A 108 -12.20 -11.94 -3.87
CA LYS A 108 -11.44 -11.78 -2.62
C LYS A 108 -10.11 -11.07 -2.79
N TYR A 109 -9.51 -11.19 -3.97
CA TYR A 109 -8.19 -10.65 -4.26
C TYR A 109 -8.19 -9.74 -5.46
N TYR A 110 -7.28 -8.79 -5.45
CA TYR A 110 -6.81 -8.08 -6.62
C TYR A 110 -5.58 -8.81 -7.18
N ARG A 111 -5.62 -9.20 -8.45
CA ARG A 111 -4.46 -9.74 -9.16
C ARG A 111 -3.71 -8.62 -9.87
N VAL A 112 -2.47 -8.39 -9.45
CA VAL A 112 -1.49 -7.52 -10.12
C VAL A 112 -0.61 -8.40 -11.01
N PRO A 113 -0.54 -8.16 -12.32
CA PRO A 113 0.31 -8.97 -13.19
C PRO A 113 1.81 -8.64 -13.00
N ALA A 114 2.67 -9.61 -13.32
CA ALA A 114 4.12 -9.43 -13.32
C ALA A 114 4.55 -8.25 -14.19
N GLY A 115 5.50 -7.47 -13.69
CA GLY A 115 6.03 -6.28 -14.36
C GLY A 115 5.20 -5.01 -14.12
N GLU A 116 4.06 -5.12 -13.46
CA GLU A 116 3.22 -3.98 -13.06
C GLU A 116 3.33 -3.71 -11.56
N ALA A 117 3.12 -2.45 -11.19
CA ALA A 117 2.90 -2.03 -9.82
C ALA A 117 1.57 -1.28 -9.74
N ALA A 118 0.72 -1.65 -8.78
CA ALA A 118 -0.58 -1.04 -8.59
C ALA A 118 -0.63 -0.26 -7.27
N SER A 119 -1.33 0.87 -7.30
CA SER A 119 -1.65 1.63 -6.09
C SER A 119 -2.95 1.12 -5.47
N PHE A 120 -2.91 0.90 -4.16
CA PHE A 120 -4.00 0.44 -3.34
C PHE A 120 -4.25 1.44 -2.22
N THR A 121 -5.51 1.62 -1.85
CA THR A 121 -5.92 2.45 -0.71
C THR A 121 -6.75 1.61 0.23
N LEU A 122 -6.25 1.38 1.44
CA LEU A 122 -7.10 0.97 2.55
C LEU A 122 -8.02 2.15 2.88
N VAL A 123 -9.33 1.93 2.83
CA VAL A 123 -10.35 2.88 3.25
C VAL A 123 -11.09 2.28 4.44
N THR A 124 -11.01 2.95 5.59
CA THR A 124 -11.67 2.51 6.82
C THR A 124 -12.63 3.58 7.29
N LEU A 125 -13.91 3.25 7.38
CA LEU A 125 -14.92 4.09 8.00
C LEU A 125 -15.10 3.65 9.45
N MET A 126 -14.95 4.59 10.38
CA MET A 126 -15.15 4.39 11.81
C MET A 126 -16.33 5.23 12.30
N SER A 127 -17.13 4.65 13.20
CA SER A 127 -18.24 5.30 13.89
C SER A 127 -18.06 5.17 15.40
N VAL A 128 -18.16 6.28 16.13
CA VAL A 128 -18.04 6.39 17.58
C VAL A 128 -19.38 6.84 18.17
N THR A 129 -19.77 6.33 19.33
CA THR A 129 -21.01 6.74 20.01
C THR A 129 -20.84 8.08 20.74
N ASP A 130 -21.94 8.78 21.04
CA ASP A 130 -21.86 10.05 21.77
C ASP A 130 -21.22 9.89 23.16
N GLU A 131 -21.45 8.77 23.85
CA GLU A 131 -20.83 8.47 25.15
C GLU A 131 -19.31 8.29 25.04
N GLU A 132 -18.83 7.69 23.96
CA GLU A 132 -17.41 7.52 23.69
C GLU A 132 -16.73 8.84 23.26
N LEU A 133 -17.48 9.82 22.75
CA LEU A 133 -16.95 11.14 22.45
C LEU A 133 -16.66 11.96 23.72
N ASP A 134 -17.33 11.67 24.84
CA ASP A 134 -17.13 12.40 26.10
C ASP A 134 -15.69 12.26 26.65
N SER A 135 -14.94 11.24 26.22
CA SER A 135 -13.53 11.09 26.55
C SER A 135 -12.60 11.98 25.72
N ASN A 136 -13.10 12.66 24.68
CA ASN A 136 -12.33 13.41 23.66
C ASN A 136 -11.17 12.57 23.11
N PRO A 137 -11.45 11.42 22.47
CA PRO A 137 -10.40 10.53 22.00
C PRO A 137 -9.59 11.16 20.86
N ASP A 138 -8.29 10.86 20.83
CA ASP A 138 -7.39 11.25 19.74
C ASP A 138 -7.05 10.02 18.90
N LEU A 139 -7.77 9.88 17.78
CA LEU A 139 -7.84 8.63 17.06
C LEU A 139 -6.87 8.58 15.87
N SER A 140 -6.19 7.45 15.68
CA SER A 140 -5.43 7.15 14.48
C SER A 140 -5.61 5.70 14.05
N LEU A 141 -5.22 5.36 12.83
CA LEU A 141 -5.25 4.00 12.29
C LEU A 141 -3.83 3.53 11.97
N LEU A 142 -3.48 2.34 12.46
CA LEU A 142 -2.23 1.64 12.13
C LEU A 142 -2.54 0.35 11.38
N VAL A 143 -1.92 0.13 10.23
CA VAL A 143 -1.97 -1.18 9.56
C VAL A 143 -1.05 -2.15 10.30
N THR A 144 -1.59 -3.26 10.76
CA THR A 144 -0.86 -4.26 11.57
C THR A 144 -0.57 -5.55 10.81
N HIS A 145 -1.27 -5.78 9.69
CA HIS A 145 -1.05 -6.95 8.85
C HIS A 145 -1.33 -6.63 7.38
N LEU A 146 -0.37 -6.90 6.50
CA LEU A 146 -0.51 -6.72 5.06
C LEU A 146 -0.03 -8.00 4.35
N PRO A 147 -0.92 -9.00 4.19
CA PRO A 147 -0.59 -10.22 3.49
C PRO A 147 -0.70 -10.03 1.97
N PHE A 148 0.01 -10.87 1.24
CA PHE A 148 -0.06 -10.98 -0.21
C PHE A 148 0.37 -12.38 -0.64
N THR A 149 -0.09 -12.83 -1.80
CA THR A 149 0.35 -14.12 -2.37
C THR A 149 1.07 -13.86 -3.68
N MET A 150 2.30 -14.35 -3.82
CA MET A 150 2.98 -14.36 -5.11
C MET A 150 2.57 -15.60 -5.89
N ILE A 151 2.37 -15.46 -7.20
CA ILE A 151 2.17 -16.60 -8.11
C ILE A 151 3.44 -16.76 -8.94
N ASP A 152 4.12 -17.90 -8.78
CA ASP A 152 5.33 -18.25 -9.52
C ASP A 152 5.16 -19.62 -10.15
N GLU A 153 5.21 -19.70 -11.49
CA GLU A 153 4.96 -20.94 -12.25
C GLU A 153 3.66 -21.68 -11.88
N GLY A 154 2.62 -20.94 -11.46
CA GLY A 154 1.34 -21.49 -11.03
C GLY A 154 1.29 -21.98 -9.58
N VAL A 155 2.36 -21.76 -8.81
CA VAL A 155 2.43 -22.02 -7.36
C VAL A 155 2.14 -20.74 -6.60
N GLU A 156 1.19 -20.81 -5.67
CA GLU A 156 0.90 -19.73 -4.73
C GLU A 156 1.85 -19.76 -3.54
N ILE A 157 2.54 -18.66 -3.31
CA ILE A 157 3.49 -18.47 -2.21
C ILE A 157 2.96 -17.34 -1.32
N PRO A 158 2.32 -17.66 -0.18
CA PRO A 158 1.83 -16.64 0.75
C PRO A 158 3.02 -15.94 1.41
N ALA A 159 2.87 -14.63 1.58
CA ALA A 159 3.84 -13.76 2.20
C ALA A 159 3.13 -12.59 2.91
N LYS A 160 3.89 -11.83 3.67
CA LYS A 160 3.39 -10.63 4.36
C LYS A 160 4.49 -9.59 4.45
N LEU A 161 4.09 -8.33 4.52
CA LEU A 161 5.02 -7.23 4.76
C LEU A 161 5.68 -7.40 6.14
N ASN A 162 6.94 -6.98 6.26
CA ASN A 162 7.66 -7.10 7.51
C ASN A 162 7.02 -6.16 8.57
N PRO A 163 6.78 -6.62 9.82
CA PRO A 163 6.25 -5.77 10.88
C PRO A 163 7.01 -4.44 11.09
N SER A 164 8.33 -4.45 10.87
CA SER A 164 9.15 -3.23 10.96
C SER A 164 8.89 -2.19 9.85
N GLU A 165 8.29 -2.60 8.73
CA GLU A 165 7.89 -1.70 7.64
C GLU A 165 6.47 -1.17 7.85
N LEU A 166 5.63 -1.92 8.58
CA LEU A 166 4.25 -1.53 8.86
C LEU A 166 4.12 -0.29 9.75
N GLN A 167 5.17 0.08 10.50
CA GLN A 167 5.20 1.33 11.27
C GLN A 167 5.01 2.60 10.41
N TYR A 168 5.25 2.50 9.10
CA TYR A 168 5.04 3.62 8.18
C TYR A 168 3.57 3.74 7.70
N TYR A 169 2.75 2.72 7.93
CA TYR A 169 1.37 2.64 7.48
C TYR A 169 0.41 3.12 8.58
N HIS A 170 0.65 4.34 9.04
CA HIS A 170 -0.02 4.98 10.17
C HIS A 170 -0.63 6.31 9.71
N THR A 171 -1.93 6.50 9.94
CA THR A 171 -2.58 7.80 9.68
C THR A 171 -2.19 8.83 10.73
N PRO A 172 -2.30 10.13 10.43
CA PRO A 172 -2.26 11.14 11.48
C PRO A 172 -3.37 10.91 12.53
N GLU A 173 -3.11 11.45 13.71
CA GLU A 173 -4.03 11.62 14.83
C GLU A 173 -5.16 12.61 14.46
N ILE A 174 -6.36 12.38 14.99
CA ILE A 174 -7.53 13.25 14.82
C ILE A 174 -8.33 13.36 16.11
N ASP A 175 -8.42 14.58 16.60
CA ASP A 175 -9.22 14.94 17.77
C ASP A 175 -10.73 14.90 17.44
N LEU A 176 -11.50 14.20 18.27
CA LEU A 176 -12.96 14.17 18.19
C LEU A 176 -13.66 15.06 19.22
#